data_AF-A0A2E0I384-F1
#
_entry.id   AF-A0A2E0I384-F1
#
_cell.length_a   1.000
_cell.length_b   1.000
_cell.length_c   1.000
_cell.angle_alpha   90.00
_cell.angle_beta   90.00
_cell.angle_gamma   90.00
#
_symmetry.space_group_name_H-M   'P 1'
#
loop_
_entity.id
_entity.type
_entity.pdbx_description
1 polymer ?
#
loop_
_entity_poly.entity_id
_entity_poly.type
_entity_poly.pdbx_seq_one_letter_code
_entity_poly.pdbx_strand_id
1 'polypeptide(L)'
;MKFLFERDTWQEVYDSVTKNKVRTVITMIGVWWGILLLIALLGAARGMENSFNRLFGDFATNSVFIWGQSTSIPFKGFQEGKRVRLKLSHVNMIRENIEGIELVVPRNRSQALVVKNLLSGNYGINGDYPVLDKIQKKKMVLGRFINQNDINNNRKSAVISEDVYKQLFETDENPIGRYLQINSMNFKVIGVFQNENVDMGPPSDIHIPFTTFQQIYNRGDRIGWMVITGKPKYNIKQIEEDVKLLLRNLNKIHPRDKRALGSFNLGKEFAKITGFLTGMQFLTWFVGISTLIAGVFAIGNILLITVKERTKEIGVRRALGATPFEIKRQIVVEAVFLTIISGLLGIISGGWILIIIDNIWGQGSDATLVNASVSIGVVFVALIILVMLGTLIGLIPAFKATSIKPIEALREE
;
A
#
# COMPACT_ATOMS: atom_id res chain seq x y z
N MET A 1 36.60 25.25 -12.68
CA MET A 1 36.63 23.78 -12.45
C MET A 1 37.93 23.30 -11.81
N LYS A 2 39.13 23.76 -12.20
CA LYS A 2 40.42 23.33 -11.59
C LYS A 2 40.45 23.30 -10.05
N PHE A 3 39.92 24.33 -9.39
CA PHE A 3 39.85 24.43 -7.93
C PHE A 3 39.18 23.24 -7.20
N LEU A 4 38.09 22.67 -7.75
CA LEU A 4 37.41 21.53 -7.11
C LEU A 4 38.23 20.23 -7.19
N PHE A 5 39.24 20.19 -8.06
CA PHE A 5 40.17 19.07 -8.22
C PHE A 5 41.52 19.31 -7.54
N GLU A 6 41.73 20.47 -6.90
CA GLU A 6 42.93 20.77 -6.14
C GLU A 6 42.86 20.10 -4.76
N ARG A 7 43.91 19.35 -4.42
CA ARG A 7 44.01 18.58 -3.16
C ARG A 7 43.94 19.50 -1.94
N ASP A 8 44.50 20.70 -2.05
CA ASP A 8 44.55 21.70 -0.98
C ASP A 8 43.16 22.13 -0.55
N THR A 9 42.22 22.30 -1.48
CA THR A 9 40.81 22.65 -1.17
C THR A 9 40.15 21.61 -0.27
N TRP A 10 40.38 20.33 -0.54
CA TRP A 10 39.80 19.23 0.24
C TRP A 10 40.51 19.02 1.58
N GLN A 11 41.83 19.27 1.63
CA GLN A 11 42.59 19.27 2.89
C GLN A 11 42.12 20.40 3.81
N GLU A 12 41.88 21.60 3.28
CA GLU A 12 41.36 22.72 4.08
C GLU A 12 39.95 22.45 4.62
N VAL A 13 39.06 21.89 3.80
CA VAL A 13 37.71 21.50 4.27
C VAL A 13 37.81 20.45 5.37
N TYR A 14 38.67 19.44 5.19
CA TYR A 14 38.89 18.41 6.20
C TYR A 14 39.44 19.01 7.50
N ASP A 15 40.49 19.83 7.45
CA ASP A 15 41.09 20.43 8.63
C ASP A 15 40.12 21.37 9.35
N SER A 16 39.34 22.15 8.59
CA SER A 16 38.27 23.00 9.12
C SER A 16 37.25 22.20 9.93
N VAL A 17 36.79 21.09 9.36
CA VAL A 17 35.74 20.22 9.92
C VAL A 17 36.25 19.43 11.13
N THR A 18 37.52 19.03 11.10
CA THR A 18 38.13 18.16 12.12
C THR A 18 38.57 18.96 13.36
N LYS A 19 38.78 20.27 13.23
CA LYS A 19 39.17 21.17 14.33
C LYS A 19 38.14 21.20 15.47
N ASN A 20 36.84 21.03 15.16
CA ASN A 20 35.76 21.00 16.15
C ASN A 20 34.78 19.83 15.89
N LYS A 21 35.24 18.59 16.16
CA LYS A 21 34.50 17.34 15.89
C LYS A 21 33.08 17.32 16.47
N VAL A 22 32.91 17.71 17.73
CA VAL A 22 31.58 17.70 18.41
C VAL A 22 30.60 18.62 17.71
N ARG A 23 31.05 19.83 17.36
CA ARG A 23 30.24 20.81 16.65
C ARG A 23 29.82 20.27 15.31
N THR A 24 30.77 19.77 14.50
CA THR A 24 30.47 19.20 13.20
C THR A 24 29.42 18.09 13.30
N VAL A 25 29.53 17.18 14.26
CA VAL A 25 28.52 16.13 14.47
C VAL A 25 27.14 16.72 14.78
N ILE A 26 27.05 17.70 15.69
CA ILE A 26 25.79 18.38 16.01
C ILE A 26 25.19 19.08 14.78
N THR A 27 26.04 19.71 13.96
CA THR A 27 25.64 20.37 12.72
C THR A 27 25.05 19.40 11.70
N MET A 28 25.65 18.21 11.59
CA MET A 28 25.23 17.20 10.63
C MET A 28 23.91 16.51 11.04
N ILE A 29 23.63 16.39 12.35
CA ILE A 29 22.43 15.71 12.87
C ILE A 29 21.14 16.30 12.29
N GLY A 30 21.03 17.62 12.14
CA GLY A 30 19.79 18.24 11.65
C GLY A 30 19.42 17.79 10.24
N VAL A 31 20.37 17.88 9.30
CA VAL A 31 20.15 17.44 7.91
C VAL A 31 20.07 15.92 7.82
N TRP A 32 20.90 15.21 8.58
CA TRP A 32 20.86 13.75 8.68
C TRP A 32 19.46 13.26 9.09
N TRP A 33 18.88 13.85 10.14
CA TRP A 33 17.56 13.49 10.66
C TRP A 33 16.45 13.83 9.67
N GLY A 34 16.53 14.98 8.99
CA GLY A 34 15.55 15.38 7.98
C GLY A 34 15.49 14.39 6.81
N ILE A 35 16.66 13.99 6.29
CA ILE A 35 16.74 13.01 5.20
C ILE A 35 16.33 11.61 5.67
N LEU A 36 16.76 11.19 6.86
CA LEU A 36 16.36 9.90 7.46
C LEU A 36 14.84 9.81 7.54
N LEU A 37 14.18 10.82 8.11
CA LEU A 37 12.72 10.86 8.24
C LEU A 37 12.03 10.84 6.87
N LEU A 38 12.53 11.62 5.90
CA LEU A 38 11.96 11.65 4.56
C LEU A 38 12.04 10.28 3.87
N ILE A 39 13.18 9.59 3.94
CA ILE A 39 13.37 8.26 3.36
C ILE A 39 12.51 7.22 4.08
N ALA A 40 12.52 7.21 5.41
CA ALA A 40 11.76 6.25 6.21
C ALA A 40 10.24 6.38 5.98
N LEU A 41 9.71 7.60 6.04
CA LEU A 41 8.28 7.85 5.83
C LEU A 41 7.84 7.54 4.40
N LEU A 42 8.64 7.92 3.39
CA LEU A 42 8.28 7.68 2.00
C LEU A 42 8.37 6.18 1.66
N GLY A 43 9.39 5.50 2.16
CA GLY A 43 9.52 4.06 2.01
C GLY A 43 8.37 3.31 2.68
N ALA A 44 7.96 3.73 3.88
CA ALA A 44 6.80 3.17 4.57
C ALA A 44 5.48 3.41 3.81
N ALA A 45 5.24 4.64 3.34
CA ALA A 45 4.04 4.96 2.54
C ALA A 45 3.96 4.10 1.26
N ARG A 46 5.09 3.91 0.57
CA ARG A 46 5.17 3.01 -0.60
C ARG A 46 5.02 1.54 -0.23
N GLY A 47 5.57 1.11 0.90
CA GLY A 47 5.38 -0.25 1.40
C GLY A 47 3.91 -0.59 1.68
N MET A 48 3.16 0.40 2.19
CA MET A 48 1.72 0.28 2.41
C MET A 48 0.96 0.24 1.08
N GLU A 49 1.31 1.10 0.14
CA GLU A 49 0.74 1.10 -1.22
C GLU A 49 0.98 -0.24 -1.94
N ASN A 50 2.20 -0.79 -1.86
CA ASN A 50 2.55 -2.09 -2.42
C ASN A 50 1.79 -3.23 -1.74
N SER A 51 1.66 -3.21 -0.41
CA SER A 51 0.88 -4.19 0.33
C SER A 51 -0.58 -4.17 -0.11
N PHE A 52 -1.15 -2.98 -0.21
CA PHE A 52 -2.50 -2.77 -0.70
C PHE A 52 -2.67 -3.28 -2.15
N ASN A 53 -1.76 -2.93 -3.06
CA ASN A 53 -1.82 -3.42 -4.44
C ASN A 53 -1.65 -4.94 -4.53
N ARG A 54 -0.82 -5.55 -3.68
CA ARG A 54 -0.65 -7.02 -3.61
C ARG A 54 -1.93 -7.71 -3.16
N LEU A 55 -2.57 -7.20 -2.11
CA LEU A 55 -3.77 -7.80 -1.50
C LEU A 55 -5.01 -7.65 -2.38
N PHE A 56 -5.11 -6.56 -3.14
CA PHE A 56 -6.31 -6.26 -3.92
C PHE A 56 -6.15 -6.57 -5.42
N GLY A 57 -4.95 -6.52 -6.00
CA GLY A 57 -4.70 -6.83 -7.42
C GLY A 57 -5.57 -6.05 -8.42
N ASP A 58 -5.36 -6.24 -9.72
CA ASP A 58 -6.08 -5.45 -10.74
C ASP A 58 -7.58 -5.78 -10.83
N PHE A 59 -7.97 -7.06 -10.66
CA PHE A 59 -9.34 -7.53 -10.86
C PHE A 59 -10.31 -7.12 -9.74
N ALA A 60 -9.82 -6.96 -8.50
CA ALA A 60 -10.69 -6.56 -7.39
C ALA A 60 -11.04 -5.07 -7.46
N THR A 61 -10.17 -4.23 -8.05
CA THR A 61 -10.41 -2.77 -8.17
C THR A 61 -11.66 -2.42 -8.98
N ASN A 62 -12.05 -3.24 -9.96
CA ASN A 62 -13.22 -2.98 -10.81
C ASN A 62 -14.40 -3.92 -10.53
N SER A 63 -14.54 -4.36 -9.27
CA SER A 63 -15.57 -5.31 -8.85
C SER A 63 -16.55 -4.71 -7.84
N VAL A 64 -17.82 -5.07 -7.95
CA VAL A 64 -18.89 -4.72 -7.01
C VAL A 64 -19.64 -5.96 -6.56
N PHE A 65 -19.83 -6.08 -5.25
CA PHE A 65 -20.67 -7.10 -4.64
C PHE A 65 -22.07 -6.53 -4.46
N ILE A 66 -23.11 -7.28 -4.82
CA ILE A 66 -24.50 -6.86 -4.65
C ILE A 66 -25.30 -7.99 -4.02
N TRP A 67 -26.09 -7.67 -3.00
CA TRP A 67 -26.99 -8.60 -2.32
C TRP A 67 -28.36 -7.98 -2.03
N GLY A 68 -29.35 -8.85 -1.87
CA GLY A 68 -30.71 -8.44 -1.48
C GLY A 68 -30.81 -8.17 0.02
N GLN A 69 -31.50 -7.09 0.38
CA GLN A 69 -31.86 -6.73 1.75
C GLN A 69 -33.40 -6.57 1.86
N SER A 70 -33.87 -6.13 3.02
CA SER A 70 -35.30 -5.85 3.22
C SER A 70 -35.67 -4.45 2.74
N THR A 71 -36.76 -4.32 2.00
CA THR A 71 -37.29 -3.03 1.55
C THR A 71 -37.64 -2.12 2.73
N SER A 72 -37.50 -0.81 2.56
CA SER A 72 -37.97 0.20 3.51
C SER A 72 -39.17 0.99 3.02
N ILE A 73 -39.56 0.82 1.76
CA ILE A 73 -40.67 1.57 1.16
C ILE A 73 -41.67 0.59 0.55
N PRO A 74 -42.97 0.69 0.87
CA PRO A 74 -44.00 -0.11 0.21
C PRO A 74 -44.13 0.28 -1.27
N PHE A 75 -44.35 -0.71 -2.15
CA PHE A 75 -44.43 -0.46 -3.60
C PHE A 75 -45.19 -1.56 -4.34
N LYS A 76 -46.03 -1.18 -5.31
CA LYS A 76 -46.80 -2.11 -6.18
C LYS A 76 -47.47 -3.26 -5.39
N GLY A 77 -48.14 -2.93 -4.28
CA GLY A 77 -48.86 -3.89 -3.42
C GLY A 77 -47.99 -4.68 -2.43
N PHE A 78 -46.68 -4.44 -2.38
CA PHE A 78 -45.80 -5.01 -1.34
C PHE A 78 -45.65 -4.04 -0.17
N GLN A 79 -45.73 -4.58 1.05
CA GLN A 79 -45.41 -3.85 2.28
C GLN A 79 -43.89 -3.65 2.43
N GLU A 80 -43.51 -2.80 3.37
CA GLU A 80 -42.13 -2.69 3.84
C GLU A 80 -41.64 -4.01 4.47
N GLY A 81 -40.32 -4.20 4.53
CA GLY A 81 -39.73 -5.42 5.09
C GLY A 81 -39.69 -6.62 4.13
N LYS A 82 -40.17 -6.48 2.88
CA LYS A 82 -40.03 -7.51 1.84
C LYS A 82 -38.55 -7.81 1.61
N ARG A 83 -38.15 -9.06 1.88
CA ARG A 83 -36.79 -9.53 1.58
C ARG A 83 -36.61 -9.69 0.08
N VAL A 84 -35.69 -8.91 -0.49
CA VAL A 84 -35.33 -9.01 -1.91
C VAL A 84 -34.59 -10.33 -2.14
N ARG A 85 -35.07 -11.11 -3.12
CA ARG A 85 -34.50 -12.41 -3.48
C ARG A 85 -33.89 -12.32 -4.86
N LEU A 86 -32.57 -12.44 -4.93
CA LEU A 86 -31.86 -12.48 -6.19
C LEU A 86 -31.99 -13.87 -6.82
N LYS A 87 -32.03 -13.91 -8.16
CA LYS A 87 -32.24 -15.13 -8.94
C LYS A 87 -31.19 -15.27 -10.04
N LEU A 88 -30.97 -16.50 -10.50
CA LEU A 88 -30.06 -16.79 -11.60
C LEU A 88 -30.51 -16.11 -12.91
N SER A 89 -31.82 -15.95 -13.14
CA SER A 89 -32.33 -15.19 -14.29
C SER A 89 -31.90 -13.72 -14.28
N HIS A 90 -31.76 -13.11 -13.10
CA HIS A 90 -31.26 -11.73 -12.99
C HIS A 90 -29.80 -11.62 -13.45
N VAL A 91 -28.99 -12.67 -13.22
CA VAL A 91 -27.59 -12.72 -13.67
C VAL A 91 -27.50 -12.64 -15.19
N ASN A 92 -28.33 -13.41 -15.89
CA ASN A 92 -28.37 -13.40 -17.35
C ASN A 92 -28.87 -12.04 -17.88
N MET A 93 -29.94 -11.51 -17.28
CA MET A 93 -30.46 -10.17 -17.62
C MET A 93 -29.39 -9.08 -17.45
N ILE A 94 -28.63 -9.11 -16.36
CA ILE A 94 -27.52 -8.16 -16.12
C ILE A 94 -26.46 -8.30 -17.20
N ARG A 95 -26.07 -9.53 -17.56
CA ARG A 95 -25.06 -9.79 -18.59
C ARG A 95 -25.49 -9.30 -19.98
N GLU A 96 -26.77 -9.38 -20.29
CA GLU A 96 -27.32 -9.03 -21.61
C GLU A 96 -27.68 -7.54 -21.75
N ASN A 97 -28.13 -6.89 -20.67
CA ASN A 97 -28.71 -5.54 -20.73
C ASN A 97 -27.75 -4.42 -20.27
N ILE A 98 -26.60 -4.77 -19.68
CA ILE A 98 -25.67 -3.78 -19.14
C ILE A 98 -24.33 -3.89 -19.87
N GLU A 99 -23.98 -2.81 -20.56
CA GLU A 99 -22.72 -2.72 -21.28
C GLU A 99 -21.53 -2.57 -20.33
N GLY A 100 -20.35 -3.01 -20.76
CA GLY A 100 -19.13 -2.84 -19.98
C GLY A 100 -18.92 -3.85 -18.87
N ILE A 101 -19.81 -4.84 -18.70
CA ILE A 101 -19.59 -5.96 -17.79
C ILE A 101 -18.60 -6.96 -18.43
N GLU A 102 -17.61 -7.38 -17.65
CA GLU A 102 -16.69 -8.46 -18.01
C GLU A 102 -17.18 -9.79 -17.46
N LEU A 103 -17.54 -9.81 -16.16
CA LEU A 103 -17.95 -11.03 -15.46
C LEU A 103 -19.10 -10.76 -14.50
N VAL A 104 -20.00 -11.73 -14.40
CA VAL A 104 -21.06 -11.77 -13.38
C VAL A 104 -21.08 -13.16 -12.78
N VAL A 105 -20.76 -13.26 -11.50
CA VAL A 105 -20.65 -14.53 -10.79
C VAL A 105 -21.64 -14.56 -9.61
N PRO A 106 -22.70 -15.37 -9.67
CA PRO A 106 -23.57 -15.58 -8.53
C PRO A 106 -22.90 -16.46 -7.49
N ARG A 107 -23.14 -16.17 -6.21
CA ARG A 107 -22.62 -16.91 -5.07
C ARG A 107 -23.71 -17.17 -4.04
N ASN A 108 -23.55 -18.27 -3.34
CA ASN A 108 -24.37 -18.64 -2.20
C ASN A 108 -23.46 -19.04 -1.05
N ARG A 109 -23.87 -18.73 0.18
CA ARG A 109 -23.23 -19.20 1.40
C ARG A 109 -24.22 -19.76 2.37
N SER A 110 -23.77 -20.76 3.09
CA SER A 110 -24.43 -21.30 4.27
C SER A 110 -23.37 -21.67 5.30
N GLN A 111 -23.81 -22.09 6.47
CA GLN A 111 -22.96 -22.75 7.46
C GLN A 111 -23.39 -24.19 7.55
N ALA A 112 -22.44 -25.08 7.77
CA ALA A 112 -22.73 -26.48 7.96
C ALA A 112 -21.72 -27.14 8.87
N LEU A 113 -22.21 -28.14 9.59
CA LEU A 113 -21.38 -29.05 10.36
C LEU A 113 -20.61 -29.93 9.39
N VAL A 114 -19.29 -29.90 9.52
CA VAL A 114 -18.36 -30.75 8.78
C VAL A 114 -17.78 -31.74 9.75
N VAL A 115 -17.89 -33.02 9.42
CA VAL A 115 -17.43 -34.13 10.25
C VAL A 115 -16.45 -34.97 9.46
N LYS A 116 -15.36 -35.35 10.12
CA LYS A 116 -14.42 -36.37 9.63
C LYS A 116 -14.02 -37.25 10.81
N ASN A 117 -14.39 -38.54 10.75
CA ASN A 117 -14.17 -39.50 11.83
C ASN A 117 -14.74 -38.96 13.16
N LEU A 118 -13.88 -38.67 14.14
CA LEU A 118 -14.24 -38.15 15.46
C LEU A 118 -14.15 -36.61 15.56
N LEU A 119 -13.58 -35.95 14.54
CA LEU A 119 -13.40 -34.50 14.52
C LEU A 119 -14.59 -33.84 13.83
N SER A 120 -15.06 -32.73 14.40
CA SER A 120 -16.15 -31.95 13.82
C SER A 120 -15.97 -30.45 14.06
N GLY A 121 -16.49 -29.65 13.13
CA GLY A 121 -16.47 -28.19 13.23
C GLY A 121 -17.56 -27.56 12.37
N ASN A 122 -17.98 -26.36 12.72
CA ASN A 122 -18.96 -25.60 11.93
C ASN A 122 -18.23 -24.61 11.03
N TYR A 123 -18.39 -24.76 9.72
CA TYR A 123 -17.64 -23.99 8.73
C TYR A 123 -18.57 -23.31 7.73
N GLY A 124 -18.11 -22.18 7.19
CA GLY A 124 -18.76 -21.47 6.10
C GLY A 124 -18.58 -22.21 4.78
N ILE A 125 -19.68 -22.60 4.16
CA ILE A 125 -19.70 -23.28 2.86
C ILE A 125 -20.18 -22.34 1.79
N ASN A 126 -19.37 -22.19 0.75
CA ASN A 126 -19.66 -21.35 -0.40
C ASN A 126 -19.91 -22.21 -1.63
N GLY A 127 -21.01 -21.92 -2.32
CA GLY A 127 -21.29 -22.46 -3.64
C GLY A 127 -20.71 -21.54 -4.70
N ASP A 128 -19.73 -22.04 -5.46
CA ASP A 128 -18.91 -21.21 -6.35
C ASP A 128 -18.76 -21.77 -7.77
N TYR A 129 -18.46 -20.86 -8.69
CA TYR A 129 -18.12 -21.17 -10.08
C TYR A 129 -16.60 -21.21 -10.27
N PRO A 130 -16.09 -21.98 -11.24
CA PRO A 130 -14.67 -22.04 -11.59
C PRO A 130 -14.04 -20.68 -11.86
N VAL A 131 -14.83 -19.78 -12.45
CA VAL A 131 -14.41 -18.42 -12.83
C VAL A 131 -13.98 -17.59 -11.61
N LEU A 132 -14.38 -17.97 -10.40
CA LEU A 132 -13.95 -17.30 -9.17
C LEU A 132 -12.44 -17.37 -8.96
N ASP A 133 -11.77 -18.43 -9.42
CA ASP A 133 -10.32 -18.55 -9.34
C ASP A 133 -9.60 -17.43 -10.11
N LYS A 134 -10.20 -16.95 -11.21
CA LYS A 134 -9.69 -15.80 -11.97
C LYS A 134 -9.88 -14.46 -11.24
N ILE A 135 -10.88 -14.37 -10.36
CA ILE A 135 -11.25 -13.14 -9.66
C ILE A 135 -10.47 -13.00 -8.35
N GLN A 136 -10.34 -14.10 -7.59
CA GLN A 136 -9.70 -14.09 -6.27
C GLN A 136 -8.28 -14.67 -6.26
N LYS A 137 -7.77 -15.18 -7.40
CA LYS A 137 -6.43 -15.80 -7.56
C LYS A 137 -6.02 -16.63 -6.34
N LYS A 138 -6.88 -17.55 -5.90
CA LYS A 138 -6.64 -18.29 -4.65
C LYS A 138 -5.37 -19.11 -4.80
N LYS A 139 -4.44 -18.93 -3.87
CA LYS A 139 -3.19 -19.69 -3.85
C LYS A 139 -3.48 -21.13 -3.41
N MET A 140 -3.50 -22.04 -4.37
CA MET A 140 -3.68 -23.47 -4.13
C MET A 140 -2.40 -24.06 -3.52
N VAL A 141 -2.53 -24.74 -2.39
CA VAL A 141 -1.45 -25.48 -1.72
C VAL A 141 -1.35 -26.89 -2.29
N LEU A 142 -2.50 -27.55 -2.46
CA LEU A 142 -2.61 -28.91 -2.98
C LEU A 142 -3.80 -29.04 -3.93
N GLY A 143 -3.67 -29.92 -4.92
CA GLY A 143 -4.77 -30.29 -5.82
C GLY A 143 -5.18 -29.16 -6.78
N ARG A 144 -6.49 -29.03 -7.01
CA ARG A 144 -7.06 -28.07 -7.97
C ARG A 144 -8.32 -27.39 -7.43
N PHE A 145 -8.66 -26.24 -8.00
CA PHE A 145 -9.96 -25.61 -7.77
C PHE A 145 -11.09 -26.31 -8.56
N ILE A 146 -12.33 -25.88 -8.32
CA ILE A 146 -13.54 -26.36 -9.00
C ILE A 146 -13.45 -26.05 -10.50
N ASN A 147 -13.80 -27.03 -11.35
CA ASN A 147 -13.83 -26.84 -12.80
C ASN A 147 -15.25 -26.93 -13.39
N GLN A 148 -15.39 -26.63 -14.68
CA GLN A 148 -16.71 -26.63 -15.32
C GLN A 148 -17.36 -28.02 -15.36
N ASN A 149 -16.55 -29.09 -15.41
CA ASN A 149 -17.06 -30.47 -15.36
C ASN A 149 -17.65 -30.81 -13.99
N ASP A 150 -17.11 -30.26 -12.90
CA ASP A 150 -17.66 -30.46 -11.55
C ASP A 150 -19.02 -29.77 -11.40
N ILE A 151 -19.20 -28.62 -12.04
CA ILE A 151 -20.48 -27.89 -12.11
C ILE A 151 -21.50 -28.67 -12.95
N ASN A 152 -21.12 -29.04 -14.18
CA ASN A 152 -22.03 -29.69 -15.13
C ASN A 152 -22.54 -31.06 -14.63
N ASN A 153 -21.70 -31.79 -13.90
CA ASN A 153 -22.04 -33.13 -13.38
C ASN A 153 -22.54 -33.12 -11.92
N ASN A 154 -22.79 -31.95 -11.32
CA ASN A 154 -23.21 -31.81 -9.92
C ASN A 154 -22.31 -32.62 -8.96
N ARG A 155 -21.00 -32.59 -9.17
CA ARG A 155 -20.08 -33.41 -8.38
C ARG A 155 -20.09 -32.96 -6.93
N LYS A 156 -20.09 -33.94 -6.00
CA LYS A 156 -19.88 -33.70 -4.57
C LYS A 156 -18.39 -33.58 -4.29
N SER A 157 -17.79 -32.51 -4.78
CA SER A 157 -16.37 -32.17 -4.55
C SER A 157 -16.26 -30.95 -3.64
N ALA A 158 -15.23 -30.93 -2.80
CA ALA A 158 -14.93 -29.82 -1.90
C ALA A 158 -13.48 -29.35 -2.06
N VAL A 159 -13.29 -28.04 -2.02
CA VAL A 159 -11.98 -27.39 -1.87
C VAL A 159 -11.97 -26.73 -0.50
N ILE A 160 -11.00 -27.08 0.35
CA ILE A 160 -10.98 -26.67 1.76
C ILE A 160 -9.86 -25.67 2.02
N SER A 161 -10.03 -24.80 3.02
CA SER A 161 -8.97 -23.89 3.45
C SER A 161 -7.87 -24.64 4.21
N GLU A 162 -6.68 -24.04 4.28
CA GLU A 162 -5.57 -24.55 5.08
C GLU A 162 -5.95 -24.70 6.57
N ASP A 163 -6.82 -23.81 7.09
CA ASP A 163 -7.30 -23.86 8.47
C ASP A 163 -8.20 -25.08 8.72
N VAL A 164 -9.11 -25.38 7.79
CA VAL A 164 -9.96 -26.58 7.83
C VAL A 164 -9.10 -27.84 7.73
N TYR A 165 -8.07 -27.81 6.89
CA TYR A 165 -7.11 -28.92 6.78
C TYR A 165 -6.41 -29.18 8.12
N LYS A 166 -5.82 -28.14 8.74
CA LYS A 166 -5.13 -28.27 10.04
C LYS A 166 -6.03 -28.74 11.19
N GLN A 167 -7.33 -28.44 11.14
CA GLN A 167 -8.28 -28.82 12.19
C GLN A 167 -8.88 -30.21 12.02
N LEU A 168 -9.07 -30.69 10.79
CA LEU A 168 -9.76 -31.95 10.52
C LEU A 168 -8.83 -33.08 10.04
N PHE A 169 -7.62 -32.79 9.59
CA PHE A 169 -6.67 -33.79 9.10
C PHE A 169 -5.51 -33.97 10.08
N GLU A 170 -4.95 -35.19 10.13
CA GLU A 170 -3.73 -35.44 10.88
C GLU A 170 -2.54 -34.77 10.17
N THR A 171 -1.52 -34.41 10.94
CA THR A 171 -0.28 -33.85 10.38
C THR A 171 0.29 -34.81 9.34
N ASP A 172 0.56 -34.31 8.13
CA ASP A 172 1.05 -35.05 6.95
C ASP A 172 0.06 -36.03 6.25
N GLU A 173 -1.22 -36.05 6.63
CA GLU A 173 -2.23 -36.83 5.90
C GLU A 173 -2.57 -36.18 4.54
N ASN A 174 -2.44 -36.91 3.43
CA ASN A 174 -2.87 -36.38 2.12
C ASN A 174 -4.41 -36.18 2.07
N PRO A 175 -4.91 -34.93 1.98
CA PRO A 175 -6.34 -34.67 1.99
C PRO A 175 -7.00 -34.97 0.65
N ILE A 176 -6.22 -35.01 -0.44
CA ILE A 176 -6.76 -35.14 -1.79
C ILE A 176 -7.34 -36.55 -2.00
N GLY A 177 -8.60 -36.58 -2.42
CA GLY A 177 -9.34 -37.80 -2.68
C GLY A 177 -10.04 -38.41 -1.47
N ARG A 178 -9.79 -37.89 -0.27
CA ARG A 178 -10.52 -38.27 0.96
C ARG A 178 -11.92 -37.65 0.98
N TYR A 179 -12.78 -38.22 1.83
CA TYR A 179 -14.14 -37.75 1.99
C TYR A 179 -14.30 -36.96 3.29
N LEU A 180 -15.06 -35.86 3.22
CA LEU A 180 -15.56 -35.09 4.35
C LEU A 180 -17.08 -35.19 4.36
N GLN A 181 -17.67 -35.32 5.55
CA GLN A 181 -19.12 -35.35 5.68
C GLN A 181 -19.62 -33.93 5.96
N ILE A 182 -20.38 -33.36 5.03
CA ILE A 182 -20.96 -32.02 5.11
C ILE A 182 -22.48 -32.17 5.14
N ASN A 183 -23.16 -31.71 6.21
CA ASN A 183 -24.60 -31.92 6.39
C ASN A 183 -25.01 -33.38 6.14
N SER A 184 -24.27 -34.30 6.74
CA SER A 184 -24.46 -35.75 6.63
C SER A 184 -24.20 -36.35 5.23
N MET A 185 -23.68 -35.59 4.26
CA MET A 185 -23.33 -36.07 2.91
C MET A 185 -21.83 -36.12 2.66
N ASN A 186 -21.36 -37.14 1.95
CA ASN A 186 -19.94 -37.29 1.63
C ASN A 186 -19.52 -36.42 0.44
N PHE A 187 -18.49 -35.60 0.65
CA PHE A 187 -17.82 -34.78 -0.37
C PHE A 187 -16.37 -35.19 -0.50
N LYS A 188 -15.91 -35.37 -1.74
CA LYS A 188 -14.52 -35.68 -2.05
C LYS A 188 -13.67 -34.41 -2.06
N VAL A 189 -12.63 -34.36 -1.25
CA VAL A 189 -11.68 -33.24 -1.24
C VAL A 189 -10.82 -33.29 -2.50
N ILE A 190 -10.78 -32.19 -3.26
CA ILE A 190 -10.05 -32.10 -4.54
C ILE A 190 -8.94 -31.03 -4.53
N GLY A 191 -8.90 -30.21 -3.48
CA GLY A 191 -7.87 -29.19 -3.33
C GLY A 191 -7.87 -28.55 -1.95
N VAL A 192 -6.72 -27.97 -1.60
CA VAL A 192 -6.52 -27.15 -0.40
C VAL A 192 -6.00 -25.79 -0.84
N PHE A 193 -6.62 -24.71 -0.37
CA PHE A 193 -6.19 -23.34 -0.66
C PHE A 193 -5.75 -22.61 0.61
N GLN A 194 -4.79 -21.71 0.45
CA GLN A 194 -4.34 -20.82 1.51
C GLN A 194 -5.29 -19.62 1.58
N ASN A 195 -5.81 -19.34 2.78
CA ASN A 195 -6.51 -18.08 3.02
C ASN A 195 -5.48 -16.94 2.98
N GLU A 196 -5.73 -15.93 2.13
CA GLU A 196 -5.01 -14.66 2.27
C GLU A 196 -5.68 -13.85 3.38
N ASN A 197 -4.89 -13.06 4.12
CA ASN A 197 -5.35 -12.34 5.31
C ASN A 197 -6.39 -11.24 5.03
N VAL A 198 -6.67 -10.93 3.77
CA VAL A 198 -7.72 -10.00 3.39
C VAL A 198 -8.79 -10.75 2.62
N ASP A 199 -9.82 -11.21 3.34
CA ASP A 199 -11.00 -11.79 2.70
C ASP A 199 -11.87 -10.65 2.13
N MET A 200 -11.97 -10.59 0.81
CA MET A 200 -12.81 -9.61 0.07
C MET A 200 -14.31 -9.90 0.22
N GLY A 201 -14.68 -10.74 1.18
CA GLY A 201 -16.02 -11.20 1.47
C GLY A 201 -16.09 -11.91 2.82
N PRO A 202 -17.23 -12.54 3.13
CA PRO A 202 -17.36 -13.30 4.37
C PRO A 202 -16.42 -14.52 4.36
N PRO A 203 -15.80 -14.87 5.52
CA PRO A 203 -14.82 -15.95 5.62
C PRO A 203 -15.25 -17.20 4.88
N SER A 204 -14.45 -17.61 3.89
CA SER A 204 -14.73 -18.79 3.07
C SER A 204 -13.85 -19.95 3.50
N ASP A 205 -14.45 -20.92 4.19
CA ASP A 205 -13.71 -22.07 4.72
C ASP A 205 -13.71 -23.24 3.72
N ILE A 206 -14.84 -23.45 3.04
CA ILE A 206 -15.02 -24.56 2.09
C ILE A 206 -15.76 -24.07 0.84
N HIS A 207 -15.25 -24.44 -0.33
CA HIS A 207 -15.89 -24.21 -1.62
C HIS A 207 -16.41 -25.50 -2.23
N ILE A 208 -17.66 -25.50 -2.66
CA ILE A 208 -18.29 -26.59 -3.42
C ILE A 208 -18.88 -26.06 -4.73
N PRO A 209 -19.08 -26.92 -5.76
CA PRO A 209 -19.70 -26.51 -7.01
C PRO A 209 -21.07 -25.85 -6.75
N PHE A 210 -21.32 -24.69 -7.38
CA PHE A 210 -22.54 -23.91 -7.20
C PHE A 210 -23.83 -24.73 -7.44
N THR A 211 -23.84 -25.57 -8.47
CA THR A 211 -25.00 -26.43 -8.81
C THR A 211 -25.27 -27.47 -7.71
N THR A 212 -24.21 -28.12 -7.20
CA THR A 212 -24.28 -29.03 -6.06
C THR A 212 -24.79 -28.31 -4.80
N PHE A 213 -24.31 -27.09 -4.53
CA PHE A 213 -24.79 -26.26 -3.43
C PHE A 213 -26.30 -25.97 -3.56
N GLN A 214 -26.76 -25.60 -4.75
CA GLN A 214 -28.17 -25.26 -4.97
C GLN A 214 -29.10 -26.44 -4.69
N GLN A 215 -28.69 -27.66 -5.08
CA GLN A 215 -29.46 -28.88 -4.82
C GLN A 215 -29.51 -29.21 -3.32
N ILE A 216 -28.36 -29.18 -2.65
CA ILE A 216 -28.24 -29.57 -1.25
C ILE A 216 -28.99 -28.64 -0.31
N TYR A 217 -28.91 -27.34 -0.55
CA TYR A 217 -29.56 -26.34 0.29
C TYR A 217 -30.94 -25.91 -0.22
N ASN A 218 -31.51 -26.66 -1.17
CA ASN A 218 -32.81 -26.39 -1.79
C ASN A 218 -33.00 -24.91 -2.20
N ARG A 219 -31.98 -24.34 -2.85
CA ARG A 219 -31.98 -22.92 -3.23
C ARG A 219 -32.71 -22.66 -4.54
N GLY A 220 -32.93 -23.69 -5.37
CA GLY A 220 -33.55 -23.53 -6.69
C GLY A 220 -32.81 -22.48 -7.52
N ASP A 221 -33.55 -21.51 -8.07
CA ASP A 221 -32.98 -20.39 -8.85
C ASP A 221 -32.36 -19.27 -7.99
N ARG A 222 -32.42 -19.36 -6.65
CA ARG A 222 -32.05 -18.27 -5.75
C ARG A 222 -30.55 -18.15 -5.53
N ILE A 223 -30.08 -16.91 -5.48
CA ILE A 223 -28.68 -16.57 -5.19
C ILE A 223 -28.61 -15.65 -3.97
N GLY A 224 -27.54 -15.75 -3.20
CA GLY A 224 -27.34 -14.98 -1.98
C GLY A 224 -26.81 -13.59 -2.31
N TRP A 225 -25.75 -13.55 -3.12
CA TRP A 225 -25.17 -12.33 -3.68
C TRP A 225 -24.54 -12.63 -5.03
N MET A 226 -24.07 -11.59 -5.67
CA MET A 226 -23.30 -11.69 -6.90
C MET A 226 -22.13 -10.74 -6.89
N VAL A 227 -21.06 -11.15 -7.57
CA VAL A 227 -19.91 -10.32 -7.88
C VAL A 227 -20.03 -9.91 -9.33
N ILE A 228 -19.94 -8.62 -9.60
CA ILE A 228 -19.96 -8.05 -10.94
C ILE A 228 -18.62 -7.34 -11.14
N THR A 229 -17.91 -7.72 -12.19
CA THR A 229 -16.64 -7.11 -12.58
C THR A 229 -16.85 -6.38 -13.90
N GLY A 230 -16.51 -5.10 -13.93
CA GLY A 230 -16.52 -4.30 -15.14
C GLY A 230 -15.25 -4.49 -15.97
N LYS A 231 -15.32 -4.21 -17.27
CA LYS A 231 -14.15 -4.07 -18.13
C LYS A 231 -13.35 -2.82 -17.71
N PRO A 232 -12.01 -2.81 -17.84
CA PRO A 232 -11.16 -1.71 -17.35
C PRO A 232 -11.52 -0.30 -17.85
N LYS A 233 -12.14 -0.19 -19.03
CA LYS A 233 -12.53 1.09 -19.64
C LYS A 233 -13.83 1.68 -19.07
N TYR A 234 -14.61 0.91 -18.32
CA TYR A 234 -15.92 1.31 -17.82
C TYR A 234 -15.85 1.61 -16.32
N ASN A 235 -16.60 2.61 -15.88
CA ASN A 235 -16.65 3.00 -14.47
C ASN A 235 -17.55 2.04 -13.68
N ILE A 236 -16.98 1.27 -12.75
CA ILE A 236 -17.73 0.34 -11.90
C ILE A 236 -18.85 0.99 -11.08
N LYS A 237 -18.72 2.27 -10.73
CA LYS A 237 -19.77 3.01 -10.03
C LYS A 237 -21.01 3.20 -10.91
N GLN A 238 -20.81 3.47 -12.20
CA GLN A 238 -21.91 3.57 -13.15
C GLN A 238 -22.57 2.20 -13.34
N ILE A 239 -21.76 1.16 -13.54
CA ILE A 239 -22.25 -0.23 -13.66
C ILE A 239 -23.05 -0.63 -12.40
N GLU A 240 -22.59 -0.27 -11.20
CA GLU A 240 -23.33 -0.53 -9.96
C GLU A 240 -24.71 0.14 -9.97
N GLU A 241 -24.80 1.41 -10.38
CA GLU A 241 -26.05 2.15 -10.45
C GLU A 241 -27.02 1.53 -11.47
N ASP A 242 -26.52 1.16 -12.65
CA ASP A 242 -27.28 0.53 -13.73
C ASP A 242 -27.80 -0.86 -13.29
N VAL A 243 -26.94 -1.66 -12.65
CA VAL A 243 -27.34 -2.97 -12.10
C VAL A 243 -28.41 -2.82 -11.03
N LYS A 244 -28.24 -1.87 -10.10
CA LYS A 244 -29.24 -1.61 -9.06
C LYS A 244 -30.57 -1.15 -9.67
N LEU A 245 -30.54 -0.32 -10.71
CA LEU A 245 -31.75 0.13 -11.40
C LEU A 245 -32.48 -1.05 -12.05
N LEU A 246 -31.76 -1.91 -12.78
CA LEU A 246 -32.31 -3.12 -13.39
C LEU A 246 -32.89 -4.06 -12.33
N LEU A 247 -32.15 -4.33 -11.25
CA LEU A 247 -32.61 -5.18 -10.16
C LEU A 247 -33.84 -4.61 -9.44
N ARG A 248 -33.95 -3.28 -9.28
CA ARG A 248 -35.14 -2.64 -8.70
C ARG A 248 -36.36 -2.87 -9.57
N ASN A 249 -36.22 -2.74 -10.89
CA ASN A 249 -37.31 -2.99 -11.82
C ASN A 249 -37.77 -4.46 -11.76
N LEU A 250 -36.82 -5.40 -11.88
CA LEU A 250 -37.09 -6.84 -11.86
C LEU A 250 -37.73 -7.32 -10.55
N ASN A 251 -37.35 -6.75 -9.40
CA ASN A 251 -37.84 -7.17 -8.09
C ASN A 251 -39.06 -6.38 -7.59
N LYS A 252 -39.61 -5.47 -8.41
CA LYS A 252 -40.69 -4.54 -8.03
C LYS A 252 -40.34 -3.80 -6.74
N ILE A 253 -39.18 -3.16 -6.72
CA ILE A 253 -38.70 -2.32 -5.62
C ILE A 253 -38.95 -0.86 -5.98
N HIS A 254 -39.30 -0.03 -5.01
CA HIS A 254 -39.46 1.41 -5.23
C HIS A 254 -38.14 2.01 -5.76
N PRO A 255 -38.16 2.85 -6.82
CA PRO A 255 -36.93 3.41 -7.42
C PRO A 255 -36.04 4.20 -6.43
N ARG A 256 -36.66 4.83 -5.42
CA ARG A 256 -35.98 5.59 -4.37
C ARG A 256 -35.55 4.77 -3.15
N ASP A 257 -35.90 3.49 -3.08
CA ASP A 257 -35.48 2.63 -1.97
C ASP A 257 -34.01 2.22 -2.14
N LYS A 258 -33.15 2.83 -1.31
CA LYS A 258 -31.71 2.55 -1.27
C LYS A 258 -31.36 1.40 -0.32
N ARG A 259 -32.27 0.98 0.56
CA ARG A 259 -32.04 -0.07 1.57
C ARG A 259 -32.32 -1.47 1.03
N ALA A 260 -33.16 -1.60 0.01
CA ALA A 260 -33.55 -2.89 -0.55
C ALA A 260 -32.39 -3.68 -1.20
N LEU A 261 -31.34 -2.99 -1.68
CA LEU A 261 -30.17 -3.60 -2.32
C LEU A 261 -28.90 -3.08 -1.66
N GLY A 262 -28.20 -3.96 -0.95
CA GLY A 262 -26.87 -3.69 -0.44
C GLY A 262 -25.84 -3.84 -1.54
N SER A 263 -24.79 -3.03 -1.50
CA SER A 263 -23.62 -3.22 -2.34
C SER A 263 -22.33 -2.87 -1.61
N PHE A 264 -21.25 -3.47 -2.07
CA PHE A 264 -19.90 -3.14 -1.66
C PHE A 264 -19.06 -2.96 -2.92
N ASN A 265 -18.70 -1.71 -3.21
CA ASN A 265 -17.94 -1.34 -4.39
C ASN A 265 -16.47 -1.22 -4.02
N LEU A 266 -15.67 -2.21 -4.44
CA LEU A 266 -14.25 -2.23 -4.15
C LEU A 266 -13.52 -1.07 -4.82
N GLY A 267 -13.92 -0.66 -6.02
CA GLY A 267 -13.33 0.50 -6.70
C GLY A 267 -13.49 1.80 -5.94
N LYS A 268 -14.63 2.01 -5.27
CA LYS A 268 -14.84 3.17 -4.40
C LYS A 268 -13.95 3.14 -3.16
N GLU A 269 -13.83 1.99 -2.50
CA GLU A 269 -12.96 1.86 -1.33
C GLU A 269 -11.48 1.95 -1.72
N PHE A 270 -11.11 1.41 -2.88
CA PHE A 270 -9.79 1.55 -3.47
C PHE A 270 -9.45 3.01 -3.78
N ALA A 271 -10.39 3.76 -4.38
CA ALA A 271 -10.23 5.19 -4.63
C ALA A 271 -10.04 6.02 -3.34
N LYS A 272 -10.72 5.64 -2.24
CA LYS A 272 -10.50 6.28 -0.93
C LYS A 272 -9.12 5.97 -0.37
N ILE A 273 -8.69 4.71 -0.43
CA ILE A 273 -7.40 4.29 0.12
C ILE A 273 -6.25 4.88 -0.70
N THR A 274 -6.32 4.84 -2.03
CA THR A 274 -5.34 5.51 -2.91
C THR A 274 -5.32 7.02 -2.69
N GLY A 275 -6.48 7.68 -2.51
CA GLY A 275 -6.55 9.09 -2.13
C GLY A 275 -5.87 9.37 -0.77
N PHE A 276 -6.09 8.52 0.22
CA PHE A 276 -5.45 8.60 1.53
C PHE A 276 -3.92 8.40 1.44
N LEU A 277 -3.45 7.40 0.70
CA LEU A 277 -2.03 7.14 0.45
C LEU A 277 -1.36 8.32 -0.27
N THR A 278 -2.05 8.90 -1.27
CA THR A 278 -1.57 10.10 -1.96
C THR A 278 -1.45 11.29 -0.99
N GLY A 279 -2.44 11.48 -0.11
CA GLY A 279 -2.39 12.49 0.94
C GLY A 279 -1.23 12.27 1.92
N MET A 280 -0.98 11.03 2.33
CA MET A 280 0.17 10.67 3.17
C MET A 280 1.51 10.94 2.48
N GLN A 281 1.63 10.63 1.19
CA GLN A 281 2.84 10.94 0.42
C GLN A 281 3.08 12.45 0.33
N PHE A 282 2.02 13.24 0.11
CA PHE A 282 2.12 14.70 0.14
C PHE A 282 2.58 15.22 1.51
N LEU A 283 1.97 14.74 2.60
CA LEU A 283 2.38 15.12 3.96
C LEU A 283 3.82 14.71 4.25
N THR A 284 4.25 13.55 3.76
CA THR A 284 5.63 13.07 3.89
C THR A 284 6.62 14.00 3.20
N TRP A 285 6.30 14.44 1.97
CA TRP A 285 7.10 15.43 1.26
C TRP A 285 7.13 16.77 1.98
N PHE A 286 5.98 17.25 2.45
CA PHE A 286 5.87 18.52 3.17
C PHE A 286 6.70 18.50 4.45
N VAL A 287 6.52 17.48 5.30
CA VAL A 287 7.26 17.32 6.56
C VAL A 287 8.74 17.10 6.29
N GLY A 288 9.09 16.20 5.36
CA GLY A 288 10.48 15.88 5.05
C GLY A 288 11.25 17.07 4.48
N ILE A 289 10.67 17.86 3.57
CA ILE A 289 11.27 19.10 3.07
C ILE A 289 11.38 20.13 4.20
N SER A 290 10.34 20.30 5.03
CA SER A 290 10.36 21.27 6.14
C SER A 290 11.45 20.95 7.16
N THR A 291 11.61 19.68 7.53
CA THR A 291 12.68 19.24 8.44
C THR A 291 14.05 19.40 7.80
N LEU A 292 14.18 19.12 6.49
CA LEU A 292 15.42 19.32 5.75
C LEU A 292 15.81 20.81 5.74
N ILE A 293 14.88 21.71 5.45
CA ILE A 293 15.11 23.16 5.50
C ILE A 293 15.61 23.57 6.90
N ALA A 294 14.92 23.13 7.97
CA ALA A 294 15.33 23.41 9.35
C ALA A 294 16.75 22.88 9.64
N GLY A 295 17.09 21.69 9.15
CA GLY A 295 18.42 21.10 9.26
C GLY A 295 19.50 21.95 8.56
N VAL A 296 19.25 22.40 7.33
CA VAL A 296 20.22 23.23 6.62
C VAL A 296 20.37 24.61 7.28
N PHE A 297 19.31 25.17 7.86
CA PHE A 297 19.41 26.41 8.65
C PHE A 297 20.32 26.24 9.87
N ALA A 298 20.29 25.08 10.53
CA ALA A 298 21.21 24.78 11.63
C ALA A 298 22.67 24.81 11.15
N ILE A 299 22.96 24.27 9.97
CA ILE A 299 24.30 24.35 9.34
C ILE A 299 24.69 25.80 9.09
N GLY A 300 23.80 26.60 8.51
CA GLY A 300 24.05 28.02 8.25
C GLY A 300 24.43 28.80 9.51
N ASN A 301 23.69 28.60 10.61
CA ASN A 301 23.96 29.27 11.88
C ASN A 301 25.32 28.89 12.47
N ILE A 302 25.68 27.60 12.43
CA ILE A 302 26.95 27.12 12.95
C ILE A 302 28.13 27.60 12.09
N LEU A 303 27.96 27.64 10.76
CA LEU A 303 28.96 28.21 9.86
C LEU A 303 29.14 29.71 10.11
N LEU A 304 28.08 30.45 10.41
CA LEU A 304 28.17 31.87 10.76
C LEU A 304 28.99 32.08 12.04
N ILE A 305 28.79 31.25 13.07
CA ILE A 305 29.61 31.27 14.29
C ILE A 305 31.07 30.93 13.96
N THR A 306 31.30 29.92 13.12
CA THR A 306 32.65 29.48 12.73
C THR A 306 33.40 30.56 11.94
N VAL A 307 32.71 31.29 11.06
CA VAL A 307 33.28 32.46 10.36
C VAL A 307 33.68 33.55 11.34
N LYS A 308 32.87 33.82 12.37
CA LYS A 308 33.20 34.81 13.40
C LYS A 308 34.43 34.41 14.23
N GLU A 309 34.54 33.14 14.60
CA GLU A 309 35.70 32.62 15.34
C GLU A 309 37.00 32.66 14.52
N ARG A 310 36.90 32.60 13.18
CA ARG A 310 38.05 32.64 12.27
C ARG A 310 38.23 34.00 11.59
N THR A 311 37.64 35.06 12.14
CA THR A 311 37.73 36.43 11.62
C THR A 311 39.19 36.87 11.36
N LYS A 312 40.09 36.57 12.31
CA LYS A 312 41.52 36.90 12.22
C LYS A 312 42.23 36.13 11.10
N GLU A 313 41.93 34.85 10.94
CA GLU A 313 42.48 34.01 9.85
C GLU A 313 42.04 34.54 8.48
N ILE A 314 40.75 34.86 8.34
CA ILE A 314 40.18 35.42 7.11
C ILE A 314 40.80 36.81 6.81
N GLY A 315 41.01 37.63 7.85
CA GLY A 315 41.66 38.93 7.74
C GLY A 315 43.10 38.83 7.22
N VAL A 316 43.90 37.90 7.76
CA VAL A 316 45.27 37.64 7.30
C VAL A 316 45.29 37.15 5.84
N ARG A 317 44.42 36.20 5.46
CA ARG A 317 44.33 35.73 4.07
C ARG A 317 44.01 36.86 3.10
N ARG A 318 43.08 37.74 3.47
CA ARG A 318 42.74 38.93 2.66
C ARG A 318 43.87 39.95 2.59
N ALA A 319 44.63 40.14 3.67
CA ALA A 319 45.80 41.03 3.67
C ALA A 319 46.94 40.50 2.78
N LEU A 320 47.05 39.18 2.65
CA LEU A 320 47.99 38.49 1.75
C LEU A 320 47.52 38.42 0.29
N GLY A 321 46.34 38.97 -0.04
CA GLY A 321 45.87 39.11 -1.42
C GLY A 321 44.75 38.14 -1.84
N ALA A 322 44.20 37.32 -0.93
CA ALA A 322 43.06 36.46 -1.25
C ALA A 322 41.83 37.29 -1.68
N THR A 323 41.24 36.94 -2.81
CA THR A 323 40.06 37.63 -3.34
C THR A 323 38.82 37.31 -2.50
N PRO A 324 37.84 38.23 -2.37
CA PRO A 324 36.58 37.95 -1.71
C PRO A 324 35.84 36.74 -2.29
N PHE A 325 36.01 36.48 -3.59
CA PHE A 325 35.41 35.34 -4.26
C PHE A 325 36.00 34.00 -3.78
N GLU A 326 37.31 33.92 -3.54
CA GLU A 326 37.96 32.72 -3.02
C GLU A 326 37.45 32.35 -1.62
N ILE A 327 37.33 33.35 -0.73
CA ILE A 327 36.77 33.14 0.61
C ILE A 327 35.30 32.70 0.55
N LYS A 328 34.48 33.32 -0.31
CA LYS A 328 33.07 32.91 -0.49
C LYS A 328 32.97 31.47 -0.99
N ARG A 329 33.75 31.14 -2.01
CA ARG A 329 33.75 29.81 -2.62
C ARG A 329 34.16 28.74 -1.60
N GLN A 330 35.17 29.01 -0.78
CA GLN A 330 35.61 28.09 0.28
C GLN A 330 34.49 27.78 1.28
N ILE A 331 33.83 28.82 1.82
CA ILE A 331 32.75 28.65 2.80
C ILE A 331 31.54 27.94 2.20
N VAL A 332 31.18 28.25 0.94
CA VAL A 332 30.08 27.57 0.24
C VAL A 332 30.42 26.09 0.01
N VAL A 333 31.65 25.76 -0.39
CA VAL A 333 32.08 24.37 -0.57
C VAL A 333 32.06 23.62 0.76
N GLU A 334 32.47 24.24 1.87
CA GLU A 334 32.37 23.65 3.21
C GLU A 334 30.90 23.35 3.59
N ALA A 335 29.99 24.29 3.34
CA ALA A 335 28.56 24.10 3.59
C ALA A 335 27.95 22.96 2.75
N VAL A 336 28.29 22.94 1.46
CA VAL A 336 27.83 21.91 0.53
C VAL A 336 28.42 20.54 0.90
N PHE A 337 29.68 20.49 1.31
CA PHE A 337 30.30 19.25 1.75
C PHE A 337 29.61 18.67 3.00
N LEU A 338 29.40 19.51 4.03
CA LEU A 338 28.71 19.09 5.26
C LEU A 338 27.29 18.63 5.00
N THR A 339 26.54 19.34 4.16
CA THR A 339 25.18 18.93 3.77
C THR A 339 25.21 17.60 3.04
N ILE A 340 26.06 17.41 2.02
CA ILE A 340 26.14 16.16 1.24
C ILE A 340 26.47 14.98 2.14
N ILE A 341 27.49 15.10 3.00
CA ILE A 341 27.86 14.01 3.93
C ILE A 341 26.70 13.67 4.87
N SER A 342 26.04 14.68 5.44
CA SER A 342 24.86 14.49 6.30
C SER A 342 23.71 13.80 5.56
N GLY A 343 23.45 14.22 4.32
CA GLY A 343 22.42 13.65 3.47
C GLY A 343 22.71 12.21 3.08
N LEU A 344 23.94 11.89 2.71
CA LEU A 344 24.36 10.52 2.41
C LEU A 344 24.22 9.62 3.63
N LEU A 345 24.65 10.08 4.80
CA LEU A 345 24.45 9.35 6.06
C LEU A 345 22.97 9.14 6.36
N GLY A 346 22.11 10.11 6.04
CA GLY A 346 20.67 10.03 6.24
C GLY A 346 20.00 9.05 5.28
N ILE A 347 20.44 9.00 4.02
CA ILE A 347 19.98 8.04 3.02
C ILE A 347 20.39 6.63 3.44
N ILE A 348 21.65 6.44 3.84
CA ILE A 348 22.15 5.14 4.29
C ILE A 348 21.36 4.69 5.52
N SER A 349 21.29 5.49 6.59
CA SER A 349 20.56 5.10 7.81
C SER A 349 19.07 4.88 7.54
N GLY A 350 18.43 5.72 6.73
CA GLY A 350 17.04 5.53 6.30
C GLY A 350 16.83 4.23 5.53
N GLY A 351 17.75 3.87 4.62
CA GLY A 351 17.74 2.60 3.91
C GLY A 351 17.90 1.40 4.84
N TRP A 352 18.80 1.47 5.81
CA TRP A 352 18.97 0.44 6.83
C TRP A 352 17.69 0.26 7.67
N ILE A 353 17.03 1.35 8.07
CA ILE A 353 15.74 1.30 8.77
C ILE A 353 14.69 0.60 7.90
N LEU A 354 14.61 0.92 6.61
CA LEU A 354 13.67 0.26 5.69
C LEU A 354 13.95 -1.25 5.55
N ILE A 355 15.21 -1.67 5.49
CA ILE A 355 15.59 -3.09 5.47
C ILE A 355 15.16 -3.79 6.76
N ILE A 356 15.35 -3.15 7.91
CA ILE A 356 14.91 -3.68 9.20
C ILE A 356 13.38 -3.80 9.23
N ILE A 357 12.66 -2.78 8.75
CA ILE A 357 11.20 -2.79 8.63
C ILE A 357 10.74 -3.93 7.73
N ASP A 358 11.36 -4.13 6.57
CA ASP A 358 10.98 -5.18 5.62
C ASP A 358 11.26 -6.58 6.18
N ASN A 359 12.34 -6.78 6.93
CA ASN A 359 12.62 -8.04 7.61
C ASN A 359 11.63 -8.36 8.75
N ILE A 360 11.16 -7.35 9.49
CA ILE A 360 10.24 -7.55 10.63
C ILE A 360 8.78 -7.60 10.19
N TRP A 361 8.38 -6.74 9.26
CA TRP A 361 6.97 -6.50 8.88
C TRP A 361 6.67 -6.79 7.40
N GLY A 362 7.68 -7.07 6.58
CA GLY A 362 7.53 -7.38 5.15
C GLY A 362 7.53 -8.87 4.81
N GLN A 363 7.86 -9.75 5.77
CA GLN A 363 7.87 -11.20 5.57
C GLN A 363 6.63 -11.87 6.18
N GLY A 364 6.11 -12.89 5.47
CA GLY A 364 4.95 -13.70 5.91
C GLY A 364 3.62 -13.32 5.25
N SER A 365 2.59 -14.13 5.53
CA SER A 365 1.21 -13.88 5.06
C SER A 365 0.62 -12.59 5.65
N ASP A 366 1.04 -12.21 6.86
CA ASP A 366 0.58 -11.01 7.61
C ASP A 366 1.34 -9.73 7.26
N ALA A 367 2.19 -9.73 6.24
CA ALA A 367 3.03 -8.58 5.93
C ALA A 367 2.20 -7.34 5.59
N THR A 368 2.26 -6.33 6.46
CA THR A 368 1.52 -5.06 6.36
C THR A 368 2.25 -4.01 5.53
N LEU A 369 3.58 -4.12 5.43
CA LEU A 369 4.45 -3.23 4.67
C LEU A 369 5.29 -4.08 3.71
N VAL A 370 4.98 -4.04 2.42
CA VAL A 370 5.60 -4.94 1.44
C VAL A 370 6.55 -4.16 0.55
N ASN A 371 7.81 -4.58 0.46
CA ASN A 371 8.81 -3.92 -0.39
C ASN A 371 8.86 -2.41 -0.11
N ALA A 372 8.99 -2.02 1.16
CA ALA A 372 9.08 -0.63 1.58
C ALA A 372 10.38 -0.01 1.05
N SER A 373 10.33 0.52 -0.17
CA SER A 373 11.50 0.98 -0.91
C SER A 373 11.30 2.36 -1.49
N VAL A 374 12.38 3.15 -1.47
CA VAL A 374 12.42 4.45 -2.11
C VAL A 374 13.11 4.29 -3.45
N SER A 375 12.46 4.73 -4.52
CA SER A 375 13.06 4.68 -5.86
C SER A 375 14.30 5.55 -5.93
N ILE A 376 15.33 5.08 -6.61
CA ILE A 376 16.59 5.80 -6.80
C ILE A 376 16.37 7.22 -7.35
N GLY A 377 15.36 7.42 -8.21
CA GLY A 377 15.00 8.74 -8.73
C GLY A 377 14.61 9.75 -7.64
N VAL A 378 13.90 9.32 -6.60
CA VAL A 378 13.53 10.21 -5.48
C VAL A 378 14.75 10.55 -4.63
N VAL A 379 15.66 9.59 -4.44
CA VAL A 379 16.94 9.84 -3.76
C VAL A 379 17.76 10.88 -4.51
N PHE A 380 17.84 10.80 -5.85
CA PHE A 380 18.50 11.80 -6.67
C PHE A 380 17.85 13.18 -6.56
N VAL A 381 16.51 13.26 -6.60
CA VAL A 381 15.79 14.53 -6.41
C VAL A 381 16.07 15.12 -5.03
N ALA A 382 16.07 14.32 -3.98
CA ALA A 382 16.39 14.76 -2.62
C ALA A 382 17.83 15.28 -2.50
N LEU A 383 18.81 14.60 -3.12
CA LEU A 383 20.21 15.05 -3.18
C LEU A 383 20.35 16.39 -3.91
N ILE A 384 19.66 16.58 -5.04
CA ILE A 384 19.68 17.83 -5.79
C ILE A 384 19.11 18.98 -4.94
N ILE A 385 17.96 18.76 -4.27
CA ILE A 385 17.34 19.74 -3.36
C ILE A 385 18.30 20.08 -2.22
N LEU A 386 18.96 19.08 -1.65
CA LEU A 386 19.91 19.25 -0.55
C LEU A 386 21.14 20.06 -0.97
N VAL A 387 21.71 19.82 -2.15
CA VAL A 387 22.81 20.63 -2.70
C VAL A 387 22.37 22.06 -2.96
N MET A 388 21.18 22.27 -3.53
CA MET A 388 20.63 23.61 -3.74
C MET A 388 20.45 24.37 -2.43
N LEU A 389 19.81 23.76 -1.43
CA LEU A 389 19.58 24.39 -0.13
C LEU A 389 20.89 24.64 0.63
N GLY A 390 21.82 23.67 0.60
CA GLY A 390 23.15 23.82 1.20
C GLY A 390 23.94 24.98 0.59
N THR A 391 23.86 25.14 -0.73
CA THR A 391 24.48 26.27 -1.43
C THR A 391 23.84 27.59 -1.02
N LEU A 392 22.51 27.68 -1.06
CA LEU A 392 21.77 28.91 -0.70
C LEU A 392 22.06 29.36 0.73
N ILE A 393 22.09 28.43 1.68
CA ILE A 393 22.33 28.77 3.08
C ILE A 393 23.82 29.05 3.34
N GLY A 394 24.73 28.36 2.66
CA GLY A 394 26.18 28.64 2.71
C GLY A 394 26.56 30.03 2.19
N LEU A 395 25.75 30.63 1.31
CA LEU A 395 25.99 31.99 0.84
C LEU A 395 25.86 33.04 1.94
N ILE A 396 24.96 32.86 2.92
CA ILE A 396 24.74 33.82 4.01
C ILE A 396 26.02 34.06 4.85
N PRO A 397 26.67 33.02 5.45
CA PRO A 397 27.91 33.21 6.18
C PRO A 397 29.07 33.61 5.24
N ALA A 398 29.09 33.16 3.99
CA ALA A 398 30.09 33.55 3.00
C ALA A 398 30.06 35.06 2.71
N PHE A 399 28.87 35.66 2.56
CA PHE A 399 28.71 37.10 2.42
C PHE A 399 29.22 37.84 3.66
N LYS A 400 28.87 37.35 4.86
CA LYS A 400 29.33 37.92 6.12
C LYS A 400 30.86 37.90 6.23
N ALA A 401 31.52 36.80 5.90
CA ALA A 401 32.98 36.66 5.92
C ALA A 401 33.69 37.72 5.06
N THR A 402 33.17 37.99 3.87
CA THR A 402 33.78 38.98 2.96
C THR A 402 33.51 40.44 3.31
N SER A 403 32.55 40.70 4.20
CA SER A 403 32.25 42.06 4.67
C SER A 403 33.23 42.57 5.74
N ILE A 404 34.02 41.67 6.32
CA ILE A 404 35.01 41.97 7.36
C ILE A 404 36.22 42.68 6.74
N LYS A 405 36.54 43.91 7.17
CA LYS A 405 37.71 44.63 6.66
C LYS A 405 39.01 44.05 7.25
N PRO A 406 40.09 43.86 6.45
CA PRO A 406 41.36 43.32 6.94
C PRO A 406 41.94 44.09 8.13
N ILE A 407 41.77 45.42 8.11
CA ILE A 407 42.27 46.31 9.16
C ILE A 407 41.50 46.18 10.48
N GLU A 408 40.21 45.83 10.42
CA GLU A 408 39.37 45.59 11.60
C GLU A 408 39.66 44.19 12.16
N ALA A 409 39.82 43.18 11.30
CA ALA A 409 40.13 41.80 11.68
C ALA A 409 41.50 41.61 12.36
N LEU A 410 42.47 42.48 12.10
CA LEU A 410 43.81 42.45 12.72
C LEU A 410 43.89 43.29 14.01
N ARG A 411 42.87 44.10 14.29
CA ARG A 411 42.81 45.04 15.41
C ARG A 411 41.96 44.55 16.58
N GLU A 412 41.08 43.57 16.36
CA GLU A 412 40.40 42.84 17.43
C GLU A 412 41.44 42.01 18.23
N GLU A 413 41.58 42.34 19.52
CA GLU A 413 42.25 41.50 20.53
C GLU A 413 41.35 40.34 20.95
#